data_AF-A0A3Q2FWD9-F1
#
_entry.id   AF-A0A3Q2FWD9-F1
#
_cell.length_a   1.000
_cell.length_b   1.000
_cell.length_c   1.000
_cell.angle_alpha   90.00
_cell.angle_beta   90.00
_cell.angle_gamma   90.00
#
_symmetry.space_group_name_H-M   'P 1'
#
loop_
_entity.id
_entity.type
_entity.pdbx_description
1 polymer ?
#
loop_
_entity_poly.entity_id
_entity_poly.type
_entity_poly.pdbx_seq_one_letter_code
_entity_poly.pdbx_strand_id
1 'polypeptide(L)'
;MGASKRSIIQHRSGSSFFFTGTLLLLSFVGVMACPHACHCSERNGKVVQCTSRNLEIIPANLPKDTVVLLLSSNRIRHVHKEAFADLKHLRELDLSHNSLESVEVGSFQGVLESLRTLDLSNNRLSSLPRETFTKLHARIRLSNNPWHCDCSLQEVLRELRLDPETVNEVSCQTSVQEEYVGQPVIQVLDSGINFCNFHHKTTDMAMFIAMFCWFFMVTAYIVYYIKHNQEDARRHMEYLKSLPSTSHISKDYDTASSVF
;
A
#
# COMPACT_ATOMS: atom_id res chain seq x y z
N MET A 1 13.95 -23.21 -94.33
CA MET A 1 13.17 -22.11 -94.93
C MET A 1 11.70 -22.49 -94.90
N GLY A 2 10.82 -21.57 -94.50
CA GLY A 2 9.38 -21.68 -94.77
C GLY A 2 8.52 -21.98 -93.54
N ALA A 3 7.99 -20.92 -92.95
CA ALA A 3 7.05 -20.92 -91.84
C ALA A 3 5.58 -20.83 -92.31
N SER A 4 4.67 -21.17 -91.38
CA SER A 4 3.38 -20.49 -91.12
C SER A 4 2.14 -20.84 -91.96
N LYS A 5 1.06 -21.31 -91.30
CA LYS A 5 -0.10 -20.46 -90.91
C LYS A 5 -1.18 -21.17 -90.06
N ARG A 6 -1.92 -20.30 -89.34
CA ARG A 6 -2.88 -20.41 -88.22
C ARG A 6 -4.28 -21.00 -88.55
N SER A 7 -4.97 -21.53 -87.51
CA SER A 7 -6.38 -21.22 -87.11
C SER A 7 -6.78 -22.10 -85.87
N ILE A 8 -6.86 -21.64 -84.61
CA ILE A 8 -8.04 -21.15 -83.81
C ILE A 8 -9.38 -21.90 -84.14
N ILE A 9 -10.24 -22.48 -83.25
CA ILE A 9 -10.83 -22.06 -81.95
C ILE A 9 -11.50 -23.26 -81.16
N GLN A 10 -11.36 -23.24 -79.82
CA GLN A 10 -12.23 -23.66 -78.66
C GLN A 10 -12.43 -25.07 -78.05
N HIS A 11 -12.51 -24.97 -76.70
CA HIS A 11 -13.01 -25.83 -75.61
C HIS A 11 -11.91 -26.70 -74.95
N ARG A 12 -11.61 -26.62 -73.64
CA ARG A 12 -12.39 -26.20 -72.46
C ARG A 12 -11.42 -25.95 -71.28
N SER A 13 -11.76 -24.96 -70.44
CA SER A 13 -11.32 -24.68 -69.05
C SER A 13 -10.60 -25.85 -68.36
N GLY A 14 -9.39 -25.72 -67.78
CA GLY A 14 -8.99 -24.78 -66.74
C GLY A 14 -8.91 -25.51 -65.40
N SER A 15 -7.68 -25.80 -64.94
CA SER A 15 -7.18 -25.77 -63.54
C SER A 15 -8.10 -26.24 -62.39
N SER A 16 -7.69 -26.98 -61.36
CA SER A 16 -6.43 -27.53 -60.86
C SER A 16 -6.81 -28.36 -59.63
N PHE A 17 -6.08 -29.45 -59.38
CA PHE A 17 -5.90 -30.16 -58.10
C PHE A 17 -6.84 -29.82 -56.91
N PHE A 18 -7.78 -30.72 -56.62
CA PHE A 18 -8.40 -30.82 -55.30
C PHE A 18 -7.76 -31.98 -54.53
N PHE A 19 -6.70 -31.67 -53.76
CA PHE A 19 -6.32 -32.50 -52.62
C PHE A 19 -7.26 -32.12 -51.47
N THR A 20 -8.17 -33.01 -51.10
CA THR A 20 -9.01 -32.88 -49.91
C THR A 20 -8.14 -33.00 -48.66
N GLY A 21 -7.51 -31.89 -48.27
CA GLY A 21 -6.89 -31.72 -46.97
C GLY A 21 -7.98 -31.43 -45.95
N THR A 22 -8.34 -32.44 -45.16
CA THR A 22 -9.02 -32.23 -43.89
C THR A 22 -8.08 -31.42 -43.00
N LEU A 23 -8.31 -30.10 -42.97
CA LEU A 23 -7.70 -29.19 -42.01
C LEU A 23 -8.20 -29.60 -40.63
N LEU A 24 -7.44 -30.48 -39.97
CA LEU A 24 -7.51 -30.67 -38.53
C LEU A 24 -7.13 -29.32 -37.92
N LEU A 25 -8.15 -28.48 -37.69
CA LEU A 25 -8.10 -27.44 -36.67
C LEU A 25 -7.88 -28.17 -35.35
N LEU A 26 -6.62 -28.53 -35.08
CA LEU A 26 -6.14 -28.63 -33.72
C LEU A 26 -6.30 -27.23 -33.18
N SER A 27 -7.46 -27.00 -32.56
CA SER A 27 -7.60 -25.99 -31.54
C SER A 27 -6.39 -26.17 -30.63
N PHE A 28 -5.43 -25.25 -30.75
CA PHE A 28 -4.52 -24.97 -29.66
C PHE A 28 -5.41 -24.44 -28.54
N VAL A 29 -6.05 -25.36 -27.83
CA VAL A 29 -6.53 -25.12 -26.48
C VAL A 29 -5.29 -24.64 -25.76
N GLY A 30 -5.25 -23.34 -25.44
CA GLY A 30 -4.09 -22.72 -24.84
C GLY A 30 -3.69 -23.53 -23.62
N VAL A 31 -2.65 -24.33 -23.75
CA VAL A 31 -1.97 -24.94 -22.63
C VAL A 31 -1.36 -23.74 -21.92
N MET A 32 -2.06 -23.20 -20.91
CA MET A 32 -1.46 -22.22 -20.00
C MET A 32 -0.31 -22.95 -19.32
N ALA A 33 0.84 -22.77 -19.95
CA ALA A 33 2.04 -23.51 -19.65
C ALA A 33 2.50 -23.12 -18.25
N CYS A 34 2.96 -24.12 -17.51
CA CYS A 34 3.63 -23.92 -16.25
C CYS A 34 4.73 -22.85 -16.41
N PRO A 35 4.93 -21.92 -15.46
CA PRO A 35 6.04 -20.99 -15.53
C PRO A 35 7.36 -21.72 -15.71
N HIS A 36 8.26 -21.24 -16.58
CA HIS A 36 9.53 -21.90 -16.89
C HIS A 36 10.41 -22.16 -15.66
N ALA A 37 10.30 -21.31 -14.64
CA ALA A 37 11.05 -21.46 -13.39
C ALA A 37 10.45 -22.53 -12.46
N CYS A 38 9.23 -22.99 -12.71
CA CYS A 38 8.45 -23.83 -11.82
C CYS A 38 8.19 -25.22 -12.40
N HIS A 39 7.86 -26.16 -11.52
CA HIS A 39 7.41 -27.49 -11.88
C HIS A 39 5.93 -27.63 -11.55
N CYS A 40 5.12 -28.04 -12.52
CA CYS A 40 3.68 -28.23 -12.30
C CYS A 40 3.33 -29.71 -12.37
N SER A 41 2.60 -30.19 -11.37
CA SER A 41 2.11 -31.55 -11.28
C SER A 41 0.59 -31.54 -11.14
N GLU A 42 -0.05 -32.62 -11.58
CA GLU A 42 -1.50 -32.76 -11.55
C GLU A 42 -1.82 -33.97 -10.66
N ARG A 43 -2.09 -33.69 -9.38
CA ARG A 43 -2.49 -34.69 -8.37
C ARG A 43 -3.63 -34.12 -7.55
N ASN A 44 -4.86 -34.53 -7.86
CA ASN A 44 -6.08 -34.03 -7.20
C ASN A 44 -6.21 -32.49 -7.25
N GLY A 45 -5.76 -31.90 -8.36
CA GLY A 45 -5.61 -30.46 -8.55
C GLY A 45 -4.24 -30.12 -9.14
N LYS A 46 -4.11 -28.90 -9.67
CA LYS A 46 -2.84 -28.41 -10.21
C LYS A 46 -1.96 -27.90 -9.06
N VAL A 47 -0.81 -28.53 -8.88
CA VAL A 47 0.22 -28.15 -7.91
C VAL A 47 1.33 -27.44 -8.66
N VAL A 48 1.63 -26.20 -8.28
CA VAL A 48 2.70 -25.39 -8.88
C VAL A 48 3.82 -25.24 -7.86
N GLN A 49 4.96 -25.87 -8.15
CA GLN A 49 6.13 -25.90 -7.27
C GLN A 49 7.26 -25.03 -7.82
N CYS A 50 7.51 -23.93 -7.13
CA CYS A 50 8.50 -22.90 -7.46
C CYS A 50 9.54 -22.73 -6.32
N THR A 51 9.70 -23.72 -5.45
CA THR A 51 10.60 -23.66 -4.28
C THR A 51 12.07 -23.52 -4.71
N SER A 52 12.83 -22.65 -4.04
CA SER A 52 14.29 -22.46 -4.25
C SER A 52 14.69 -22.09 -5.68
N ARG A 53 13.94 -21.17 -6.30
CA ARG A 53 14.15 -20.74 -7.70
C ARG A 53 14.74 -19.33 -7.82
N ASN A 54 15.17 -18.73 -6.71
CA ASN A 54 15.68 -17.35 -6.63
C ASN A 54 14.70 -16.31 -7.22
N LEU A 55 13.39 -16.55 -7.10
CA LEU A 55 12.38 -15.62 -7.60
C LEU A 55 12.35 -14.36 -6.74
N GLU A 56 12.40 -13.19 -7.37
CA GLU A 56 12.25 -11.89 -6.69
C GLU A 56 10.80 -11.39 -6.70
N ILE A 57 9.99 -11.93 -7.62
CA ILE A 57 8.58 -11.61 -7.80
C ILE A 57 7.76 -12.88 -8.01
N ILE A 58 6.46 -12.80 -7.69
CA ILE A 58 5.50 -13.88 -7.97
C ILE A 58 5.27 -13.95 -9.49
N PRO A 59 5.42 -15.11 -10.15
CA PRO A 59 5.18 -15.23 -11.59
C PRO A 59 3.73 -14.90 -11.96
N ALA A 60 3.50 -14.08 -12.98
CA ALA A 60 2.16 -13.69 -13.41
C ALA A 60 1.42 -14.79 -14.21
N ASN A 61 2.16 -15.73 -14.81
CA ASN A 61 1.64 -16.77 -15.68
C ASN A 61 1.29 -18.07 -14.94
N LEU A 62 0.59 -17.95 -13.81
CA LEU A 62 0.16 -19.11 -13.02
C LEU A 62 -1.11 -19.74 -13.63
N PRO A 63 -1.21 -21.07 -13.72
CA PRO A 63 -2.42 -21.76 -14.18
C PRO A 63 -3.62 -21.45 -13.28
N LYS A 64 -4.79 -21.13 -13.84
CA LYS A 64 -5.99 -20.72 -13.07
C LYS A 64 -6.60 -21.85 -12.23
N ASP A 65 -6.32 -23.08 -12.59
CA ASP A 65 -6.69 -24.32 -11.90
C ASP A 65 -5.73 -24.69 -10.75
N THR A 66 -4.76 -23.82 -10.43
CA THR A 66 -3.82 -24.01 -9.31
C THR A 66 -4.56 -24.15 -7.98
N VAL A 67 -4.34 -25.28 -7.31
CA VAL A 67 -4.86 -25.60 -5.98
C VAL A 67 -3.80 -25.40 -4.90
N VAL A 68 -2.54 -25.69 -5.22
CA VAL A 68 -1.40 -25.56 -4.29
C VAL A 68 -0.29 -24.78 -5.00
N LEU A 69 0.16 -23.69 -4.39
CA LEU A 69 1.23 -22.84 -4.88
C LEU A 69 2.36 -22.79 -3.86
N LEU A 70 3.50 -23.39 -4.20
CA LEU A 70 4.69 -23.45 -3.35
C LEU A 70 5.75 -22.48 -3.87
N LEU A 71 5.94 -21.36 -3.19
CA LEU A 71 6.88 -20.29 -3.52
C LEU A 71 7.95 -20.11 -2.42
N SER A 72 8.13 -21.11 -1.56
CA SER A 72 9.08 -21.05 -0.45
C SER A 72 10.54 -20.97 -0.88
N SER A 73 11.39 -20.47 0.02
CA SER A 73 12.85 -20.36 -0.20
C SER A 73 13.23 -19.55 -1.44
N ASN A 74 12.53 -18.45 -1.69
CA ASN A 74 12.82 -17.51 -2.77
C ASN A 74 13.30 -16.15 -2.18
N ARG A 75 13.29 -15.09 -2.98
CA ARG A 75 13.73 -13.74 -2.60
C ARG A 75 12.63 -12.71 -2.80
N ILE A 76 11.38 -13.15 -2.72
CA ILE A 76 10.21 -12.28 -2.94
C ILE A 76 10.12 -11.27 -1.81
N ARG A 77 9.96 -9.99 -2.16
CA ARG A 77 9.93 -8.88 -1.19
C ARG A 77 8.54 -8.28 -0.95
N HIS A 78 7.69 -8.32 -1.96
CA HIS A 78 6.35 -7.72 -1.89
C HIS A 78 5.33 -8.67 -2.50
N VAL A 79 4.16 -8.75 -1.86
CA VAL A 79 2.97 -9.36 -2.47
C VAL A 79 2.10 -8.23 -3.00
N HIS A 80 2.09 -8.06 -4.32
CA HIS A 80 1.31 -7.02 -4.97
C HIS A 80 -0.19 -7.27 -4.90
N LYS A 81 -0.96 -6.19 -5.03
CA LYS A 81 -2.41 -6.25 -5.22
C LYS A 81 -2.75 -7.18 -6.38
N GLU A 82 -3.79 -7.97 -6.23
CA GLU A 82 -4.29 -8.89 -7.27
C GLU A 82 -3.29 -9.98 -7.73
N ALA A 83 -2.18 -10.19 -7.02
CA ALA A 83 -1.19 -11.23 -7.35
C ALA A 83 -1.79 -12.64 -7.48
N PHE A 84 -2.90 -12.90 -6.78
CA PHE A 84 -3.63 -14.17 -6.81
C PHE A 84 -5.07 -14.04 -7.32
N ALA A 85 -5.42 -12.93 -8.01
CA ALA A 85 -6.80 -12.62 -8.40
C ALA A 85 -7.45 -13.71 -9.27
N ASP A 86 -6.67 -14.34 -10.13
CA ASP A 86 -7.14 -15.38 -11.07
C ASP A 86 -7.16 -16.80 -10.47
N LEU A 87 -6.60 -17.01 -9.28
CA LEU A 87 -6.39 -18.35 -8.69
C LEU A 87 -7.54 -18.79 -7.79
N LYS A 88 -8.77 -18.77 -8.31
CA LYS A 88 -10.00 -18.99 -7.53
C LYS A 88 -10.06 -20.33 -6.81
N HIS A 89 -9.28 -21.32 -7.24
CA HIS A 89 -9.24 -22.66 -6.65
C HIS A 89 -8.08 -22.88 -5.66
N LEU A 90 -7.26 -21.85 -5.41
CA LEU A 90 -6.10 -21.94 -4.53
C LEU A 90 -6.53 -22.23 -3.10
N ARG A 91 -5.99 -23.32 -2.53
CA ARG A 91 -6.26 -23.76 -1.16
C ARG A 91 -5.05 -23.58 -0.26
N GLU A 92 -3.86 -23.74 -0.82
CA GLU A 92 -2.60 -23.68 -0.08
C GLU A 92 -1.62 -22.76 -0.79
N LEU A 93 -1.11 -21.80 -0.04
CA LEU A 93 -0.10 -20.85 -0.49
C LEU A 93 1.05 -20.84 0.51
N ASP A 94 2.22 -21.26 0.05
CA ASP A 94 3.45 -21.24 0.81
C ASP A 94 4.38 -20.15 0.28
N LEU A 95 4.56 -19.09 1.06
CA LEU A 95 5.49 -17.98 0.83
C LEU A 95 6.59 -17.94 1.91
N SER A 96 6.79 -19.05 2.63
CA SER A 96 7.76 -19.12 3.71
C SER A 96 9.21 -18.96 3.22
N HIS A 97 10.12 -18.56 4.10
CA HIS A 97 11.55 -18.41 3.77
C HIS A 97 11.78 -17.49 2.55
N ASN A 98 11.08 -16.37 2.50
CA ASN A 98 11.29 -15.32 1.52
C ASN A 98 11.91 -14.09 2.21
N SER A 99 11.83 -12.92 1.59
CA SER A 99 12.22 -11.66 2.20
C SER A 99 11.07 -10.66 2.16
N LEU A 100 9.85 -11.13 2.40
CA LEU A 100 8.65 -10.30 2.34
C LEU A 100 8.73 -9.21 3.40
N GLU A 101 8.72 -7.95 2.96
CA GLU A 101 8.72 -6.76 3.81
C GLU A 101 7.29 -6.20 3.97
N SER A 102 6.45 -6.38 2.95
CA SER A 102 5.07 -5.89 2.95
C SER A 102 4.14 -6.75 2.10
N VAL A 103 2.87 -6.72 2.46
CA VAL A 103 1.76 -7.32 1.72
C VAL A 103 0.81 -6.17 1.36
N GLU A 104 0.50 -5.99 0.08
CA GLU A 104 -0.38 -4.91 -0.36
C GLU A 104 -1.86 -5.21 -0.06
N VAL A 105 -2.64 -4.14 0.11
CA VAL A 105 -4.08 -4.22 0.34
C VAL A 105 -4.79 -4.86 -0.85
N GLY A 106 -5.53 -5.94 -0.59
CA GLY A 106 -6.27 -6.67 -1.62
C GLY A 106 -5.44 -7.71 -2.40
N SER A 107 -4.22 -8.00 -1.96
CA SER A 107 -3.39 -9.09 -2.51
C SER A 107 -4.09 -10.46 -2.53
N PHE A 108 -4.88 -10.78 -1.49
CA PHE A 108 -5.62 -12.05 -1.38
C PHE A 108 -7.10 -11.96 -1.80
N GLN A 109 -7.54 -10.86 -2.41
CA GLN A 109 -8.96 -10.62 -2.73
C GLN A 109 -9.58 -11.72 -3.61
N GLY A 110 -8.82 -12.31 -4.53
CA GLY A 110 -9.29 -13.40 -5.41
C GLY A 110 -9.37 -14.78 -4.77
N VAL A 111 -8.82 -14.96 -3.57
CA VAL A 111 -8.67 -16.27 -2.90
C VAL A 111 -9.33 -16.31 -1.52
N LEU A 112 -10.11 -15.30 -1.14
CA LEU A 112 -10.72 -15.17 0.20
C LEU A 112 -11.58 -16.39 0.60
N GLU A 113 -12.32 -16.97 -0.35
CA GLU A 113 -13.25 -18.09 -0.10
C GLU A 113 -12.58 -19.47 -0.19
N SER A 114 -11.55 -19.59 -1.02
CA SER A 114 -10.91 -20.86 -1.38
C SER A 114 -9.68 -21.17 -0.53
N LEU A 115 -8.92 -20.16 -0.13
CA LEU A 115 -7.69 -20.35 0.62
C LEU A 115 -8.00 -20.96 1.99
N ARG A 116 -7.19 -21.95 2.36
CA ARG A 116 -7.30 -22.71 3.62
C ARG A 116 -6.05 -22.59 4.46
N THR A 117 -4.89 -22.52 3.82
CA THR A 117 -3.60 -22.40 4.50
C THR A 117 -2.76 -21.33 3.81
N LEU A 118 -2.21 -20.42 4.61
CA LEU A 118 -1.27 -19.41 4.16
C LEU A 118 -0.03 -19.44 5.07
N ASP A 119 1.12 -19.72 4.48
CA ASP A 119 2.40 -19.69 5.18
C ASP A 119 3.19 -18.43 4.82
N LEU A 120 3.37 -17.54 5.78
CA LEU A 120 4.21 -16.34 5.69
C LEU A 120 5.39 -16.41 6.67
N SER A 121 5.67 -17.57 7.25
CA SER A 121 6.74 -17.74 8.23
C SER A 121 8.12 -17.43 7.63
N ASN A 122 9.08 -17.08 8.48
CA ASN A 122 10.47 -16.84 8.06
C ASN A 122 10.58 -15.77 6.96
N ASN A 123 9.99 -14.61 7.21
CA ASN A 123 10.02 -13.44 6.32
C ASN A 123 10.52 -12.20 7.10
N ARG A 124 10.32 -11.00 6.54
CA ARG A 124 10.74 -9.71 7.14
C ARG A 124 9.54 -8.81 7.45
N LEU A 125 8.37 -9.40 7.69
CA LEU A 125 7.14 -8.66 7.95
C LEU A 125 7.19 -8.05 9.36
N SER A 126 6.95 -6.74 9.45
CA SER A 126 6.84 -6.04 10.73
C SER A 126 5.38 -5.73 11.11
N SER A 127 4.49 -5.62 10.15
CA SER A 127 3.05 -5.38 10.35
C SER A 127 2.22 -6.05 9.26
N LEU A 128 0.90 -6.12 9.47
CA LEU A 128 -0.05 -6.67 8.51
C LEU A 128 -1.20 -5.66 8.29
N PRO A 129 -1.57 -5.36 7.03
CA PRO A 129 -2.72 -4.50 6.75
C PRO A 129 -4.04 -5.20 7.09
N ARG A 130 -4.82 -4.63 8.01
CA ARG A 130 -6.07 -5.20 8.51
C ARG A 130 -7.06 -5.56 7.39
N GLU A 131 -7.22 -4.69 6.41
CA GLU A 131 -8.18 -4.85 5.32
C GLU A 131 -7.95 -6.11 4.49
N THR A 132 -6.70 -6.59 4.45
CA THR A 132 -6.28 -7.76 3.67
C THR A 132 -6.60 -9.07 4.37
N PHE A 133 -6.50 -9.09 5.70
CA PHE A 133 -6.48 -10.33 6.48
C PHE A 133 -7.79 -10.61 7.22
N THR A 134 -8.56 -9.57 7.55
CA THR A 134 -9.86 -9.70 8.26
C THR A 134 -10.91 -10.53 7.52
N LYS A 135 -10.89 -10.51 6.19
CA LYS A 135 -11.80 -11.31 5.35
C LYS A 135 -11.28 -12.72 5.03
N LEU A 136 -10.05 -13.03 5.44
CA LEU A 136 -9.39 -14.27 5.09
C LEU A 136 -9.70 -15.35 6.14
N HIS A 137 -10.36 -16.43 5.73
CA HIS A 137 -10.72 -17.53 6.64
C HIS A 137 -9.70 -18.70 6.65
N ALA A 138 -8.47 -18.43 6.21
CA ALA A 138 -7.39 -19.41 6.17
C ALA A 138 -6.67 -19.52 7.52
N ARG A 139 -6.07 -20.69 7.79
CA ARG A 139 -5.08 -20.86 8.85
C ARG A 139 -3.78 -20.19 8.41
N ILE A 140 -3.24 -19.31 9.23
CA ILE A 140 -2.06 -18.50 8.88
C ILE A 140 -0.89 -18.82 9.80
N ARG A 141 0.29 -19.02 9.21
CA ARG A 141 1.56 -19.13 9.92
C ARG A 141 2.36 -17.85 9.75
N LEU A 142 2.77 -17.28 10.87
CA LEU A 142 3.42 -15.97 10.97
C LEU A 142 4.74 -16.02 11.75
N SER A 143 5.20 -17.20 12.15
CA SER A 143 6.40 -17.37 12.97
C SER A 143 7.64 -16.81 12.29
N ASN A 144 8.66 -16.46 13.09
CA ASN A 144 9.96 -15.98 12.62
C ASN A 144 9.84 -14.76 11.67
N ASN A 145 9.11 -13.74 12.12
CA ASN A 145 9.04 -12.43 11.46
C ASN A 145 9.34 -11.33 12.50
N PRO A 146 9.95 -10.20 12.10
CA PRO A 146 10.31 -9.10 13.00
C PRO A 146 9.09 -8.23 13.38
N TRP A 147 8.10 -8.82 14.04
CA TRP A 147 6.83 -8.15 14.37
C TRP A 147 7.02 -6.90 15.22
N HIS A 148 6.40 -5.81 14.79
CA HIS A 148 6.23 -4.59 15.57
C HIS A 148 4.87 -4.62 16.25
N CYS A 149 4.85 -4.86 17.55
CA CYS A 149 3.63 -4.97 18.34
C CYS A 149 3.09 -3.60 18.73
N ASP A 150 2.05 -3.19 18.00
CA ASP A 150 1.30 -1.96 18.18
C ASP A 150 -0.22 -2.25 18.17
N CYS A 151 -1.04 -1.19 18.12
CA CYS A 151 -2.49 -1.32 18.00
C CYS A 151 -2.92 -2.01 16.70
N SER A 152 -2.27 -1.69 15.58
CA SER A 152 -2.68 -2.21 14.27
C SER A 152 -2.50 -3.73 14.20
N LEU A 153 -1.34 -4.24 14.62
CA LEU A 153 -1.08 -5.66 14.66
C LEU A 153 -2.00 -6.38 15.65
N GLN A 154 -2.27 -5.79 16.81
CA GLN A 154 -3.17 -6.35 17.82
C GLN A 154 -4.59 -6.59 17.27
N GLU A 155 -5.15 -5.64 16.53
CA GLU A 155 -6.48 -5.78 15.92
C GLU A 155 -6.52 -6.91 14.90
N VAL A 156 -5.50 -6.99 14.03
CA VAL A 156 -5.43 -8.04 13.01
C VAL A 156 -5.32 -9.42 13.63
N LEU A 157 -4.44 -9.59 14.61
CA LEU A 157 -4.21 -10.90 15.24
C LEU A 157 -5.40 -11.42 16.04
N ARG A 158 -6.30 -10.54 16.53
CA ARG A 158 -7.56 -10.95 17.15
C ARG A 158 -8.55 -11.60 16.18
N GLU A 159 -8.51 -11.19 14.91
CA GLU A 159 -9.41 -11.71 13.88
C GLU A 159 -8.83 -12.93 13.14
N LEU A 160 -7.50 -13.09 13.19
CA LEU A 160 -6.80 -14.16 12.46
C LEU A 160 -6.89 -15.54 13.12
N ARG A 161 -6.94 -16.57 12.27
CA ARG A 161 -6.82 -17.98 12.68
C ARG A 161 -5.37 -18.43 12.61
N LEU A 162 -4.61 -18.16 13.67
CA LEU A 162 -3.22 -18.58 13.76
C LEU A 162 -3.11 -20.11 13.91
N ASP A 163 -2.06 -20.69 13.33
CA ASP A 163 -1.78 -22.12 13.49
C ASP A 163 -1.27 -22.40 14.92
N PRO A 164 -1.96 -23.26 15.72
CA PRO A 164 -1.57 -23.54 17.11
C PRO A 164 -0.17 -24.14 17.25
N GLU A 165 0.37 -24.77 16.20
CA GLU A 165 1.72 -25.35 16.25
C GLU A 165 2.81 -24.27 16.23
N THR A 166 2.55 -23.14 15.56
CA THR A 166 3.55 -22.07 15.34
C THR A 166 3.26 -20.78 16.11
N VAL A 167 2.10 -20.68 16.78
CA VAL A 167 1.64 -19.46 17.45
C VAL A 167 2.61 -18.98 18.53
N ASN A 168 3.29 -19.90 19.22
CA ASN A 168 4.24 -19.58 20.28
C ASN A 168 5.55 -18.96 19.75
N GLU A 169 5.87 -19.19 18.48
CA GLU A 169 7.04 -18.62 17.80
C GLU A 169 6.76 -17.23 17.21
N VAL A 170 5.51 -16.76 17.31
CA VAL A 170 5.14 -15.39 16.93
C VAL A 170 5.44 -14.50 18.13
N SER A 171 6.58 -13.82 18.13
CA SER A 171 7.00 -12.90 19.19
C SER A 171 7.20 -11.48 18.71
N CYS A 172 6.96 -10.51 19.59
CA CYS A 172 7.22 -9.10 19.31
C CYS A 172 8.73 -8.83 19.23
N GLN A 173 9.27 -8.45 18.07
CA GLN A 173 10.66 -8.02 17.95
C GLN A 173 10.84 -6.58 18.43
N THR A 174 9.86 -5.74 18.16
CA THR A 174 9.76 -4.37 18.66
C THR A 174 8.34 -4.13 19.14
N SER A 175 8.13 -3.18 20.04
CA SER A 175 6.79 -2.81 20.50
C SER A 175 6.77 -1.34 20.89
N VAL A 176 5.58 -0.76 20.88
CA VAL A 176 5.32 0.57 21.45
C VAL A 176 5.66 0.62 22.95
N GLN A 177 5.58 -0.53 23.64
CA GLN A 177 5.96 -0.67 25.05
C GLN A 177 7.12 -1.67 25.17
N GLU A 178 8.24 -1.19 25.71
CA GLU A 178 9.49 -1.97 25.78
C GLU A 178 9.36 -3.28 26.58
N GLU A 179 8.43 -3.35 27.54
CA GLU A 179 8.17 -4.53 28.38
C GLU A 179 7.72 -5.77 27.59
N TYR A 180 7.13 -5.59 26.41
CA TYR A 180 6.61 -6.68 25.59
C TYR A 180 7.59 -7.13 24.49
N VAL A 181 8.76 -6.53 24.41
CA VAL A 181 9.80 -6.94 23.45
C VAL A 181 10.29 -8.35 23.81
N GLY A 182 10.28 -9.25 22.83
CA GLY A 182 10.63 -10.66 22.96
C GLY A 182 9.50 -11.55 23.49
N GLN A 183 8.35 -10.99 23.91
CA GLN A 183 7.24 -11.80 24.38
C GLN A 183 6.43 -12.40 23.21
N PRO A 184 5.87 -13.61 23.39
CA PRO A 184 4.99 -14.22 22.40
C PRO A 184 3.68 -13.44 22.32
N VAL A 185 3.17 -13.22 21.10
CA VAL A 185 2.02 -12.35 20.88
C VAL A 185 0.74 -12.90 21.51
N ILE A 186 0.62 -14.23 21.67
CA ILE A 186 -0.53 -14.82 22.38
C ILE A 186 -0.61 -14.35 23.83
N GLN A 187 0.52 -14.24 24.52
CA GLN A 187 0.58 -13.73 25.90
C GLN A 187 0.21 -12.25 25.94
N VAL A 188 0.66 -11.48 24.94
CA VAL A 188 0.30 -10.06 24.81
C VAL A 188 -1.21 -9.92 24.60
N LEU A 189 -1.82 -10.76 23.76
CA LEU A 189 -3.27 -10.74 23.53
C LEU A 189 -4.09 -11.15 24.76
N ASP A 190 -3.62 -12.15 25.52
CA ASP A 190 -4.32 -12.68 26.71
C ASP A 190 -4.12 -11.83 27.97
N SER A 191 -3.06 -11.02 28.04
CA SER A 191 -2.75 -10.16 29.19
C SER A 191 -3.75 -9.02 29.42
N GLY A 192 -4.71 -8.81 28.50
CA GLY A 192 -5.71 -7.74 28.60
C GLY A 192 -5.15 -6.35 28.30
N ILE A 193 -3.89 -6.23 27.85
CA ILE A 193 -3.30 -4.98 27.38
C ILE A 193 -4.05 -4.51 26.12
N ASN A 194 -4.23 -3.20 25.99
CA ASN A 194 -4.82 -2.59 24.80
C ASN A 194 -3.89 -1.49 24.28
N PHE A 195 -3.07 -1.81 23.29
CA PHE A 195 -2.15 -0.85 22.66
C PHE A 195 -2.91 0.33 22.03
N CYS A 196 -4.18 0.14 21.64
CA CYS A 196 -4.99 1.19 21.04
C CYS A 196 -5.38 2.30 22.03
N ASN A 197 -5.52 1.99 23.32
CA ASN A 197 -5.75 3.02 24.35
C ASN A 197 -4.53 3.94 24.51
N PHE A 198 -3.32 3.42 24.27
CA PHE A 198 -2.10 4.22 24.32
C PHE A 198 -1.98 5.15 23.12
N HIS A 199 -2.29 4.65 21.91
CA HIS A 199 -2.32 5.49 20.71
C HIS A 199 -3.27 6.69 20.86
N HIS A 200 -4.42 6.48 21.54
CA HIS A 200 -5.35 7.57 21.83
C HIS A 200 -4.81 8.59 22.84
N LYS A 201 -3.99 8.16 23.80
CA LYS A 201 -3.35 9.06 24.79
C LYS A 201 -2.24 9.89 24.17
N THR A 202 -1.42 9.33 23.27
CA THR A 202 -0.34 10.08 22.62
C THR A 202 -0.87 11.13 21.65
N THR A 203 -1.93 10.83 20.90
CA THR A 203 -2.58 11.81 20.01
C THR A 203 -3.25 12.93 20.81
N ASP A 204 -3.90 12.63 21.94
CA ASP A 204 -4.52 13.62 22.80
C ASP A 204 -3.48 14.59 23.40
N MET A 205 -2.37 14.08 23.94
CA MET A 205 -1.27 14.91 24.45
C MET A 205 -0.62 15.77 23.36
N ALA A 206 -0.38 15.22 22.16
CA ALA A 206 0.17 15.96 21.04
C ALA A 206 -0.77 17.09 20.57
N MET A 207 -2.08 16.84 20.58
CA MET A 207 -3.10 17.83 20.25
C MET A 207 -3.14 18.96 21.29
N PHE A 208 -3.05 18.64 22.59
CA PHE A 208 -2.95 19.65 23.63
C PHE A 208 -1.69 20.50 23.49
N ILE A 209 -0.53 19.90 23.24
CA ILE A 209 0.73 20.64 23.00
C ILE A 209 0.58 21.58 21.80
N ALA A 210 0.03 21.09 20.69
CA ALA A 210 -0.21 21.91 19.50
C ALA A 210 -1.16 23.09 19.79
N MET A 211 -2.22 22.84 20.58
CA MET A 211 -3.14 23.88 21.02
C MET A 211 -2.42 24.93 21.89
N PHE A 212 -1.60 24.51 22.86
CA PHE A 212 -0.82 25.44 23.68
C PHE A 212 0.18 26.26 22.84
N CYS A 213 0.88 25.63 21.89
CA CYS A 213 1.77 26.32 20.97
C CYS A 213 1.01 27.33 20.08
N TRP A 214 -0.18 26.97 19.59
CA TRP A 214 -1.02 27.86 18.80
C TRP A 214 -1.54 29.04 19.62
N PHE A 215 -2.05 28.80 20.82
CA PHE A 215 -2.50 29.86 21.74
C PHE A 215 -1.37 30.82 22.10
N PHE A 216 -0.16 30.31 22.37
CA PHE A 216 1.01 31.15 22.63
C PHE A 216 1.35 32.02 21.42
N MET A 217 1.36 31.45 20.20
CA MET A 217 1.59 32.19 18.96
C MET A 217 0.54 33.28 18.72
N VAL A 218 -0.75 32.97 18.89
CA VAL A 218 -1.84 33.94 18.71
C VAL A 218 -1.76 35.05 19.75
N THR A 219 -1.51 34.71 21.01
CA THR A 219 -1.37 35.69 22.09
C THR A 219 -0.19 36.61 21.85
N ALA A 220 0.97 36.06 21.44
CA ALA A 220 2.14 36.84 21.08
C ALA A 220 1.87 37.77 19.88
N TYR A 221 1.17 37.28 18.85
CA TYR A 221 0.78 38.07 17.69
C TYR A 221 -0.15 39.23 18.06
N ILE A 222 -1.16 38.99 18.90
CA ILE A 222 -2.08 40.03 19.38
C ILE A 222 -1.32 41.09 20.19
N VAL A 223 -0.45 40.68 21.13
CA VAL A 223 0.36 41.61 21.93
C VAL A 223 1.29 42.43 21.03
N TYR A 224 1.94 41.78 20.05
CA TYR A 224 2.76 42.47 19.07
C TYR A 224 1.96 43.49 18.27
N TYR A 225 0.80 43.11 17.75
CA TYR A 225 -0.07 43.99 16.96
C TYR A 225 -0.56 45.19 17.76
N ILE A 226 -1.02 44.97 19.01
CA ILE A 226 -1.46 46.06 19.90
C ILE A 226 -0.31 47.01 20.18
N LYS A 227 0.87 46.48 20.52
CA LYS A 227 2.06 47.29 20.79
C LYS A 227 2.45 48.11 19.58
N HIS A 228 2.50 47.49 18.40
CA HIS A 228 2.81 48.16 17.15
C HIS A 228 1.83 49.30 16.84
N ASN A 229 0.52 49.06 16.99
CA ASN A 229 -0.50 50.06 16.71
C ASN A 229 -0.48 51.21 17.74
N GLN A 230 -0.15 50.93 19.01
CA GLN A 230 0.06 51.98 20.01
C GLN A 230 1.29 52.83 19.71
N GLU A 231 2.38 52.22 19.24
CA GLU A 231 3.59 52.93 18.81
C GLU A 231 3.30 53.84 17.60
N ASP A 232 2.50 53.38 16.63
CA ASP A 232 2.07 54.18 15.48
C ASP A 232 1.19 55.37 15.88
N ALA A 233 0.17 55.14 16.71
CA ALA A 233 -0.69 56.22 17.22
C ALA A 233 0.11 57.28 18.00
N ARG A 234 1.11 56.83 18.79
CA ARG A 234 2.02 57.73 19.50
C ARG A 234 2.84 58.59 18.52
N ARG A 235 3.43 57.98 17.49
CA ARG A 235 4.17 58.72 16.46
C ARG A 235 3.31 59.75 15.72
N HIS A 236 2.06 59.40 15.39
CA HIS A 236 1.12 60.33 14.75
C HIS A 236 0.75 61.51 15.65
N MET A 237 0.54 61.31 16.95
CA MET A 237 0.32 62.42 17.88
C MET A 237 1.54 63.33 18.02
N GLU A 238 2.75 62.77 18.04
CA GLU A 238 3.99 63.56 18.07
C GLU A 238 4.16 64.39 16.79
N TYR A 239 3.83 63.83 15.62
CA TYR A 239 3.79 64.56 14.36
C TYR A 239 2.78 65.71 14.39
N LEU A 240 1.55 65.46 14.87
CA LEU A 240 0.52 66.50 14.97
C LEU A 240 0.91 67.65 15.92
N LYS A 241 1.63 67.35 17.01
CA LYS A 241 2.17 68.37 17.93
C LYS A 241 3.29 69.21 17.31
N SER A 242 4.01 68.67 16.32
CA SER A 242 5.07 69.40 15.61
C SER A 242 4.54 70.34 14.53
N LEU A 243 3.26 70.23 14.16
CA LEU A 243 2.63 71.13 13.20
C LEU A 243 2.45 72.52 13.83
N PRO A 244 2.69 73.62 13.08
CA PRO A 244 2.52 74.98 13.60
C PRO A 244 1.05 75.21 14.00
N SER A 245 0.83 75.71 15.22
CA SER A 245 -0.52 76.08 15.67
C SER A 245 -1.04 77.28 14.85
N THR A 246 -2.23 77.16 14.27
CA THR A 246 -2.92 78.23 13.53
C THR A 246 -3.23 79.48 14.37
N SER A 247 -3.03 79.44 15.69
CA SER A 247 -3.14 80.61 16.59
C SER A 247 -2.05 81.66 16.40
N HIS A 248 -0.97 81.36 15.67
CA HIS A 248 0.03 82.37 15.28
C HIS A 248 -0.25 83.02 13.92
N ILE A 249 -1.11 82.44 13.07
CA ILE A 249 -1.41 83.01 11.74
C ILE A 249 -2.49 84.10 11.84
N SER A 250 -3.37 84.07 12.84
CA SER A 250 -4.39 85.11 13.03
C SER A 250 -3.86 86.37 13.73
N LYS A 251 -2.70 86.34 14.40
CA LYS A 251 -2.13 87.52 15.06
C LYS A 251 -1.38 88.47 14.13
N ASP A 252 -0.95 87.98 12.97
CA ASP A 252 -0.22 88.81 11.99
C ASP A 252 -1.15 89.54 11.00
N TYR A 253 -2.45 89.21 10.96
CA TYR A 253 -3.43 89.96 10.15
C TYR A 253 -4.06 91.15 10.90
N ASP A 254 -4.16 91.09 12.23
CA ASP A 254 -4.82 92.14 13.02
C ASP A 254 -3.89 93.33 13.38
N THR A 255 -2.62 93.30 12.98
CA THR A 255 -1.66 94.40 13.24
C THR A 255 -1.32 95.24 11.99
N ALA A 256 -1.94 94.95 10.83
CA ALA A 256 -1.71 95.66 9.56
C ALA A 256 -2.85 96.63 9.16
N SER A 257 -3.77 96.97 10.06
CA SER A 257 -4.85 97.94 9.79
C SER A 257 -5.09 98.89 10.96
N SER A 258 -4.03 99.54 11.44
CA SER A 258 -4.14 100.78 12.21
C SER A 258 -2.80 101.52 12.30
N VAL A 259 -2.29 102.02 11.17
CA VAL A 259 -1.39 103.18 11.15
C VAL A 259 -1.80 104.06 9.97
N PHE A 260 -2.45 105.17 10.33
CA PHE A 260 -2.54 106.40 9.54
C PHE A 260 -1.20 107.12 9.56
#